data_AF-A0A397JC61-F1
#
_entry.id   AF-A0A397JC61-F1
#
_cell.length_a   1.000
_cell.length_b   1.000
_cell.length_c   1.000
_cell.angle_alpha   90.00
_cell.angle_beta   90.00
_cell.angle_gamma   90.00
#
_symmetry.space_group_name_H-M   'P 1'
#
loop_
_entity.id
_entity.type
_entity.pdbx_description
1 polymer ?
#
loop_
_entity_poly.entity_id
_entity_poly.type
_entity_poly.pdbx_seq_one_letter_code
_entity_poly.pdbx_strand_id
1 'polypeptide(L)'
;MGSPYSQNFLRNEIRAVIVRDGSPSLFVTINPADLHSSIVMMYAGKEIDVNTLLPEDFLTVTERARLAHLDPTAVAKYFNIVIGKIIKFILGYKKPGGGVLGEIKNYYAVTEYQDRGTILAR
;
A
#
# COMPACT_ATOMS: atom_id res chain seq x y z
N MET A 1 -6.32 13.62 -1.36
CA MET A 1 -7.60 13.72 -0.62
C MET A 1 -7.83 15.09 0.05
N GLY A 2 -7.13 16.15 -0.38
CA GLY A 2 -7.10 17.42 0.37
C GLY A 2 -8.23 18.42 0.11
N SER A 3 -9.04 18.25 -0.96
CA SER A 3 -10.12 19.18 -1.28
C SER A 3 -11.52 18.55 -1.09
N PRO A 4 -12.55 19.33 -0.69
CA PRO A 4 -13.93 18.84 -0.61
C PRO A 4 -14.45 18.25 -1.93
N TYR A 5 -14.00 18.81 -3.06
CA TYR A 5 -14.33 18.31 -4.39
C TYR A 5 -13.81 16.88 -4.60
N SER A 6 -12.53 16.63 -4.29
CA SER A 6 -11.93 15.29 -4.40
C SER A 6 -12.66 14.27 -3.52
N GLN A 7 -13.07 14.66 -2.31
CA GLN A 7 -13.83 13.77 -1.42
C GLN A 7 -15.21 13.43 -1.99
N ASN A 8 -15.92 14.41 -2.56
CA ASN A 8 -17.19 14.17 -3.21
C ASN A 8 -17.06 13.28 -4.45
N PHE A 9 -15.98 13.46 -5.22
CA PHE A 9 -15.67 12.60 -6.36
C PHE A 9 -15.51 11.14 -5.94
N LEU A 10 -14.64 10.85 -4.95
CA LEU A 10 -14.43 9.49 -4.44
C LEU A 10 -15.71 8.87 -3.87
N ARG A 11 -16.56 9.67 -3.21
CA ARG A 11 -17.87 9.22 -2.71
C ARG A 11 -18.81 8.83 -3.85
N ASN A 12 -18.78 9.57 -4.96
CA ASN A 12 -19.60 9.26 -6.12
C ASN A 12 -19.10 8.00 -6.84
N GLU A 13 -17.78 7.78 -6.91
CA GLU A 13 -17.21 6.56 -7.48
C GLU A 13 -17.63 5.31 -6.69
N ILE A 14 -17.46 5.30 -5.36
CA ILE A 14 -17.87 4.14 -4.55
C ILE A 14 -19.39 3.91 -4.61
N ARG A 15 -20.21 4.97 -4.66
CA ARG A 15 -21.66 4.84 -4.87
C ARG A 15 -21.99 4.19 -6.21
N ALA A 16 -21.30 4.59 -7.29
CA ALA A 16 -21.50 3.98 -8.60
C ALA A 16 -21.12 2.49 -8.60
N VAL A 17 -20.03 2.11 -7.91
CA VAL A 17 -19.64 0.71 -7.72
C VAL A 17 -20.72 -0.06 -6.94
N ILE A 18 -21.26 0.52 -5.86
CA ILE A 18 -22.32 -0.11 -5.06
C ILE A 18 -23.59 -0.34 -5.89
N VAL A 19 -24.01 0.66 -6.67
CA VAL A 19 -25.19 0.54 -7.55
C VAL A 19 -24.98 -0.55 -8.61
N ARG A 20 -23.77 -0.68 -9.15
CA ARG A 20 -23.45 -1.67 -10.20
C ARG A 20 -23.29 -3.09 -9.66
N ASP A 21 -22.52 -3.26 -8.59
CA ASP A 21 -22.04 -4.57 -8.15
C ASP A 21 -22.68 -5.08 -6.86
N GLY A 22 -23.42 -4.22 -6.15
CA GLY A 22 -24.00 -4.48 -4.83
C GLY A 22 -23.17 -3.89 -3.68
N SER A 23 -23.67 -4.06 -2.46
CA SER A 23 -22.96 -3.60 -1.25
C SER A 23 -21.64 -4.36 -1.08
N PRO A 24 -20.55 -3.69 -0.66
CA PRO A 24 -19.30 -4.36 -0.33
C PRO A 24 -19.50 -5.37 0.79
N SER A 25 -18.89 -6.54 0.64
CA SER A 25 -18.85 -7.58 1.69
C SER A 25 -17.74 -7.34 2.71
N LEU A 26 -16.72 -6.54 2.36
CA LEU A 26 -15.57 -6.27 3.21
C LEU A 26 -15.05 -4.84 3.01
N PHE A 27 -14.57 -4.25 4.10
CA PHE A 27 -13.78 -3.03 4.11
C PHE A 27 -12.42 -3.34 4.71
N VAL A 28 -11.34 -3.03 4.00
CA VAL A 28 -9.96 -3.36 4.42
C VAL A 28 -9.13 -2.09 4.45
N THR A 29 -8.36 -1.91 5.51
CA THR A 29 -7.36 -0.83 5.59
C THR A 29 -5.98 -1.48 5.58
N ILE A 30 -5.16 -1.14 4.59
CA ILE A 30 -3.80 -1.67 4.42
C ILE A 30 -2.80 -0.53 4.66
N ASN A 31 -2.05 -0.63 5.74
CA ASN A 31 -1.01 0.33 6.12
C ASN A 31 0.37 -0.35 6.11
N PRO A 32 1.06 -0.41 4.97
CA PRO A 32 2.39 -1.01 4.91
C PRO A 32 3.40 -0.12 5.63
N ALA A 33 4.13 -0.68 6.60
CA ALA A 33 5.13 0.06 7.38
C ALA A 33 6.41 0.29 6.56
N ASP A 34 6.48 1.44 5.91
CA ASP A 34 7.61 1.92 5.10
C ASP A 34 8.91 2.08 5.90
N LEU A 35 8.85 2.76 7.06
CA LEU A 35 10.02 3.05 7.91
C LEU A 35 10.67 1.81 8.52
N HIS A 36 9.97 0.69 8.53
CA HIS A 36 10.44 -0.59 9.09
C HIS A 36 10.68 -1.64 8.01
N SER A 37 10.56 -1.29 6.72
CA SER A 37 10.76 -2.23 5.62
C SER A 37 12.14 -2.11 5.00
N SER A 38 12.84 -3.23 4.91
CA SER A 38 14.09 -3.39 4.14
C SER A 38 13.93 -3.08 2.66
N ILE A 39 12.71 -3.28 2.12
CA ILE A 39 12.40 -3.02 0.71
C ILE A 39 12.49 -1.53 0.40
N VAL A 40 12.05 -0.64 1.31
CA VAL A 40 12.21 0.82 1.13
C VAL A 40 13.69 1.19 1.04
N MET A 41 14.52 0.60 1.90
CA MET A 41 15.95 0.88 1.93
C MET A 41 16.67 0.39 0.67
N MET A 42 16.25 -0.75 0.11
CA MET A 42 16.73 -1.22 -1.20
C MET A 42 16.40 -0.21 -2.30
N TYR A 43 15.18 0.34 -2.32
CA TYR A 43 14.80 1.35 -3.31
C TYR A 43 15.51 2.69 -3.11
N ALA A 44 15.95 3.02 -1.89
CA ALA A 44 16.75 4.19 -1.58
C ALA A 44 18.25 4.03 -1.93
N GLY A 45 18.62 2.97 -2.65
CA GLY A 45 19.98 2.77 -3.17
C GLY A 45 20.96 2.11 -2.20
N LYS A 46 20.47 1.49 -1.12
CA LYS A 46 21.31 0.65 -0.25
C LYS A 46 21.40 -0.76 -0.82
N GLU A 47 22.62 -1.27 -0.93
CA GLU A 47 22.88 -2.68 -1.23
C GLU A 47 22.45 -3.53 -0.04
N ILE A 48 21.22 -4.03 -0.11
CA ILE A 48 20.61 -4.89 0.90
C ILE A 48 20.22 -6.18 0.20
N ASP A 49 20.78 -7.30 0.63
CA ASP A 49 20.30 -8.61 0.23
C ASP A 49 19.14 -9.02 1.16
N VAL A 50 17.93 -8.97 0.61
CA VAL A 50 16.68 -9.23 1.33
C VAL A 50 16.61 -10.66 1.87
N ASN A 51 17.38 -11.61 1.31
CA ASN A 51 17.36 -13.00 1.73
C ASN A 51 18.29 -13.30 2.90
N THR A 52 19.29 -12.45 3.13
CA THR A 52 20.33 -12.64 4.16
C THR A 52 20.30 -11.58 5.25
N LEU A 53 19.45 -10.56 5.10
CA LEU A 53 19.31 -9.48 6.06
C LEU A 53 18.84 -9.97 7.43
N LEU A 54 19.70 -9.85 8.44
CA LEU A 54 19.32 -10.10 9.82
C LEU A 54 18.71 -8.84 10.46
N PRO A 55 17.87 -8.98 11.51
CA PRO A 55 17.32 -7.82 12.22
C PRO A 55 18.38 -6.88 12.80
N GLU A 56 19.57 -7.40 13.07
CA GLU A 56 20.75 -6.67 13.59
C GLU A 56 21.47 -5.85 12.51
N ASP A 57 21.30 -6.21 11.24
CA ASP A 57 21.82 -5.46 10.09
C ASP A 57 20.89 -4.30 9.67
N PHE A 58 19.73 -4.17 10.33
CA PHE A 58 18.84 -3.04 10.08
C PHE A 58 19.46 -1.74 10.58
N LEU A 59 19.49 -0.75 9.69
CA LEU A 59 19.80 0.64 10.04
C LEU A 59 18.97 1.11 11.22
N THR A 60 19.49 2.03 12.03
CA THR A 60 18.74 2.59 13.14
C THR A 60 17.46 3.29 12.66
N VAL A 61 16.44 3.39 13.53
CA VAL A 61 15.17 4.07 13.21
C VAL A 61 15.40 5.46 12.62
N THR A 62 16.36 6.20 13.19
CA THR A 62 16.72 7.56 12.75
C THR A 62 17.30 7.58 11.34
N GLU A 63 18.18 6.64 11.01
CA GLU A 63 18.77 6.57 9.66
C GLU A 63 17.74 6.17 8.61
N ARG A 64 16.82 5.27 8.95
CA ARG A 64 15.71 4.88 8.06
C ARG A 64 14.77 6.05 7.79
N ALA A 65 14.40 6.80 8.83
CA ALA A 65 13.61 8.01 8.69
C ALA A 65 14.33 9.05 7.83
N ARG A 66 15.65 9.22 8.01
CA ARG A 66 16.46 10.11 7.19
C ARG A 66 16.46 9.68 5.72
N LEU A 67 16.65 8.39 5.43
CA LEU A 67 16.65 7.88 4.05
C LEU A 67 15.29 8.03 3.37
N ALA A 68 14.19 7.71 4.07
CA ALA A 68 12.84 7.92 3.57
C ALA A 68 12.55 9.40 3.27
N HIS A 69 13.09 10.30 4.07
CA HIS A 69 12.98 11.74 3.84
C HIS A 69 13.83 12.22 2.65
N LEU A 70 15.04 11.68 2.49
CA LEU A 70 15.96 12.04 1.40
C LEU A 70 15.50 11.51 0.04
N ASP A 71 14.86 10.34 0.01
CA ASP A 71 14.27 9.75 -1.20
C ASP A 71 12.79 9.40 -1.01
N PRO A 72 11.89 10.40 -1.12
CA PRO A 72 10.45 10.15 -1.06
C PRO A 72 9.94 9.28 -2.24
N THR A 73 10.72 9.18 -3.32
CA THR A 73 10.36 8.34 -4.47
C THR A 73 10.53 6.86 -4.12
N ALA A 74 11.54 6.49 -3.34
CA ALA A 74 11.71 5.14 -2.83
C ALA A 74 10.50 4.69 -1.99
N VAL A 75 9.99 5.58 -1.13
CA VAL A 75 8.80 5.31 -0.32
C VAL A 75 7.55 5.10 -1.19
N ALA A 76 7.34 5.95 -2.20
CA ALA A 76 6.23 5.81 -3.13
C ALA A 76 6.31 4.51 -3.97
N LYS A 77 7.52 4.15 -4.45
CA LYS A 77 7.77 2.89 -5.18
C LYS A 77 7.48 1.68 -4.31
N TYR A 78 7.98 1.68 -3.08
CA TYR A 78 7.69 0.63 -2.10
C TYR A 78 6.19 0.46 -1.91
N PHE A 79 5.47 1.55 -1.62
CA PHE A 79 4.03 1.50 -1.40
C PHE A 79 3.28 0.91 -2.59
N ASN A 80 3.55 1.42 -3.80
CA ASN A 80 2.90 0.94 -5.02
C ASN A 80 3.14 -0.57 -5.24
N ILE A 81 4.37 -1.03 -5.01
CA ILE A 81 4.74 -2.43 -5.19
C ILE A 81 4.07 -3.29 -4.12
N VAL A 82 4.15 -2.92 -2.84
CA VAL A 82 3.56 -3.70 -1.75
C VAL A 82 2.05 -3.81 -1.90
N ILE A 83 1.34 -2.72 -2.16
CA ILE A 83 -0.10 -2.75 -2.39
C ILE A 83 -0.45 -3.61 -3.61
N GLY A 84 0.27 -3.45 -4.72
CA GLY A 84 0.06 -4.27 -5.91
C GLY A 84 0.27 -5.77 -5.65
N LYS A 85 1.27 -6.13 -4.84
CA LYS A 85 1.53 -7.52 -4.43
C LYS A 85 0.45 -8.05 -3.49
N ILE A 86 -0.04 -7.24 -2.54
CA ILE A 86 -1.14 -7.62 -1.65
C ILE A 86 -2.41 -7.90 -2.47
N ILE A 87 -2.78 -7.01 -3.40
CA ILE A 87 -3.96 -7.19 -4.26
C ILE A 87 -3.83 -8.46 -5.12
N LYS A 88 -2.65 -8.71 -5.68
CA LYS A 88 -2.42 -9.85 -6.57
C LYS A 88 -2.34 -11.19 -5.83
N PHE A 89 -1.60 -11.26 -4.74
CA PHE A 89 -1.23 -12.53 -4.10
C PHE A 89 -2.05 -12.85 -2.85
N ILE A 90 -2.37 -11.86 -2.03
CA ILE A 90 -3.15 -12.06 -0.80
C ILE A 90 -4.64 -12.02 -1.14
N LEU A 91 -5.10 -10.94 -1.78
CA LEU A 91 -6.49 -10.78 -2.18
C LEU A 91 -6.83 -11.64 -3.41
N GLY A 92 -5.84 -11.92 -4.28
CA GLY A 92 -6.04 -12.82 -5.41
C GLY A 92 -6.97 -12.26 -6.48
N TYR A 93 -6.97 -10.94 -6.70
CA TYR A 93 -7.84 -10.35 -7.72
C TYR A 93 -7.50 -10.88 -9.12
N LYS A 94 -8.51 -11.40 -9.83
CA LYS A 94 -8.39 -12.09 -11.14
C LYS A 94 -7.50 -13.35 -11.11
N LYS A 95 -7.26 -13.93 -9.94
CA LYS A 95 -6.56 -15.21 -9.81
C LYS A 95 -7.58 -16.36 -9.81
N PRO A 96 -7.41 -17.41 -10.63
CA PRO A 96 -8.24 -18.62 -10.54
C PRO A 96 -8.19 -19.21 -9.13
N GLY A 97 -9.36 -19.49 -8.55
CA GLY A 97 -9.48 -19.96 -7.16
C GLY A 97 -9.37 -18.86 -6.09
N GLY A 98 -9.20 -17.60 -6.49
CA GLY A 98 -9.18 -16.45 -5.58
C GLY A 98 -7.94 -16.33 -4.70
N GLY A 99 -8.03 -15.46 -3.71
CA GLY A 99 -7.01 -15.27 -2.68
C GLY A 99 -7.45 -15.85 -1.33
N VAL A 100 -6.83 -15.35 -0.25
CA VAL A 100 -7.14 -15.76 1.13
C VAL A 100 -8.61 -15.50 1.49
N LEU A 101 -9.23 -14.51 0.86
CA LEU A 101 -10.62 -14.12 1.09
C LEU A 101 -11.60 -14.73 0.07
N GLY A 102 -11.16 -15.68 -0.75
CA GLY A 102 -11.93 -16.26 -1.83
C GLY A 102 -11.86 -15.43 -3.13
N GLU A 103 -12.83 -15.62 -4.01
CA GLU A 103 -12.89 -14.97 -5.32
C GLU A 103 -13.40 -13.53 -5.21
N ILE A 104 -12.62 -12.58 -5.75
CA ILE A 104 -12.97 -11.16 -5.72
C ILE A 104 -13.60 -10.77 -7.06
N LYS A 105 -14.91 -10.49 -7.03
CA LYS A 105 -15.67 -9.95 -8.17
C LYS A 105 -15.18 -8.54 -8.56
N ASN A 106 -15.06 -7.64 -7.60
CA ASN A 106 -14.59 -6.28 -7.80
C ASN A 106 -13.96 -5.72 -6.51
N TYR A 107 -13.09 -4.72 -6.65
CA TYR A 107 -12.59 -3.93 -5.52
C TYR A 107 -12.53 -2.45 -5.93
N TYR A 108 -12.67 -1.59 -4.93
CA TYR A 108 -12.44 -0.16 -5.04
C TYR A 108 -11.44 0.20 -3.96
N ALA A 109 -10.33 0.82 -4.34
CA ALA A 109 -9.27 1.17 -3.42
C ALA A 109 -8.88 2.64 -3.58
N VAL A 110 -8.65 3.32 -2.47
CA VAL A 110 -8.25 4.72 -2.43
C VAL A 110 -7.01 4.88 -1.56
N THR A 111 -6.11 5.77 -1.96
CA THR A 111 -4.90 6.06 -1.19
C THR A 111 -5.09 7.33 -0.37
N GLU A 112 -4.73 7.26 0.91
CA GLU A 112 -4.71 8.40 1.81
C GLU A 112 -3.25 8.69 2.20
N TYR A 113 -2.79 9.90 1.91
CA TYR A 113 -1.50 10.37 2.40
C TYR A 113 -1.66 10.73 3.87
N GLN A 114 -0.97 10.02 4.75
CA GLN A 114 -0.82 10.45 6.12
C GLN A 114 0.34 11.44 6.11
N ASP A 115 0.16 12.67 6.60
CA ASP A 115 1.16 13.77 6.64
C ASP A 115 2.44 13.45 7.47
N ARG A 116 2.83 12.19 7.54
CA ARG A 116 4.00 11.60 8.19
C ARG A 116 4.90 10.83 7.21
N GLY A 117 4.67 10.96 5.91
CA GLY A 117 5.48 10.30 4.87
C GLY A 117 4.96 8.95 4.39
N THR A 118 3.90 8.42 5.01
CA THR A 118 3.35 7.09 4.71
C THR A 118 2.03 7.20 3.94
N ILE A 119 1.85 6.32 2.96
CA ILE A 119 0.60 6.20 2.20
C ILE A 119 -0.16 4.99 2.74
N LEU A 120 -1.47 5.13 2.90
CA LEU A 120 -2.36 4.07 3.33
C LEU A 120 -3.34 3.75 2.20
N ALA A 121 -3.67 2.48 1.98
CA ALA A 121 -4.76 2.08 1.08
C ALA A 121 -5.99 1.70 1.89
N ARG A 122 -7.14 2.29 1.55
CA ARG A 122 -8.47 1.89 2.03
C ARG A 122 -9.26 1.23 0.91
#